data_AF-A0A2M7RRS9-F1
#
_entry.id   AF-A0A2M7RRS9-F1
#
_cell.length_a   1.000
_cell.length_b   1.000
_cell.length_c   1.000
_cell.angle_alpha   90.00
_cell.angle_beta   90.00
_cell.angle_gamma   90.00
#
_symmetry.space_group_name_H-M   'P 1'
#
loop_
_entity.id
_entity.type
_entity.pdbx_description
1 polymer ?
#
loop_
_entity_poly.entity_id
_entity_poly.type
_entity_poly.pdbx_seq_one_letter_code
_entity_poly.pdbx_strand_id
1 'polypeptide(L)'
;MINQEILDYVKNETRKGKTREELEKSLLAVGWKKEDVDQIFQTNPQIPTFQTTPSFPTGQPHYSQNTTSNNAVVKSISTDFSSPVHKKGHKSLFIFSIIITVILLLLGSSTLLLAYDKIPLPESQFKNQISELVMSVPFLPKTPKYILNAAISAQKKLTRMSVDFSLAASSKGLSSTLNSTMGLNQLDLALKGSLDYTDKKNPLLLLNLPVTKDFNLDLRLKDKISYFKINKFPQNLLSLTGMDKDKITPFFDKWIYYDATPLETEARKNLDNYSNNQSPQNELTQKTLSYLLNDEILPNIKMSGDKIGNFDTYKMHLTVTKDMLDRIMDKLAQDYNTNKTGKITEDQKPSKYIDDFNIDAWFDKNEYYLRQIVVMLKARAPKTQSMSIIDSTPLKDLEDDTFDFVIVLKQADFNKPFTVEIPSQSEKLEDVVSAFMESSGLLSGQKNAIYSSVKSDINQLENATLRYYTVKMVLPKSLDDLAEAGEIMKTSVTRFNNEQIYLKTIQNGEKVFIYTLTEDPNNITSPFFSITISKNGSSIEKNYSKSEIDIIIKN
;
A
#
# COMPACT_ATOMS: atom_id res chain seq x y z
N MET A 1 -27.95 35.95 -10.48
CA MET A 1 -29.19 35.63 -11.24
C MET A 1 -29.36 34.13 -11.22
N ILE A 2 -30.40 33.64 -10.53
CA ILE A 2 -30.67 32.21 -10.34
C ILE A 2 -31.30 31.64 -11.62
N ASN A 3 -30.70 30.60 -12.19
CA ASN A 3 -31.23 29.89 -13.35
C ASN A 3 -31.60 28.43 -13.01
N GLN A 4 -32.25 27.72 -13.92
CA GLN A 4 -32.72 26.36 -13.64
C GLN A 4 -31.55 25.37 -13.41
N GLU A 5 -30.41 25.59 -14.08
CA GLU A 5 -29.22 24.75 -13.97
C GLU A 5 -28.66 24.74 -12.54
N ILE A 6 -28.61 25.88 -11.85
CA ILE A 6 -28.08 25.94 -10.48
C ILE A 6 -29.04 25.28 -9.48
N LEU A 7 -30.35 25.38 -9.72
CA LEU A 7 -31.36 24.69 -8.91
C LEU A 7 -31.28 23.17 -9.08
N ASP A 8 -31.09 22.70 -10.31
CA ASP A 8 -30.92 21.29 -10.62
C ASP A 8 -29.61 20.73 -10.06
N TYR A 9 -28.52 21.52 -10.10
CA TYR A 9 -27.25 21.21 -9.45
C TYR A 9 -27.42 21.03 -7.94
N VAL A 10 -28.02 22.00 -7.25
CA VAL A 10 -28.24 21.92 -5.79
C VAL A 10 -29.13 20.74 -5.42
N LYS A 11 -30.17 20.46 -6.21
CA LYS A 11 -31.06 19.31 -6.00
C LYS A 11 -30.33 17.98 -6.20
N ASN A 12 -29.47 17.88 -7.21
CA ASN A 12 -28.68 16.68 -7.48
C ASN A 12 -27.64 16.43 -6.37
N GLU A 13 -26.94 17.46 -5.93
CA GLU A 13 -25.93 17.33 -4.88
C GLU A 13 -26.54 17.06 -3.50
N THR A 14 -27.74 17.60 -3.23
CA THR A 14 -28.52 17.24 -2.03
C THR A 14 -28.92 15.76 -2.05
N ARG A 15 -29.31 15.21 -3.22
CA ARG A 15 -29.58 13.76 -3.38
C ARG A 15 -28.35 12.89 -3.14
N LYS A 16 -27.16 13.45 -3.32
CA LYS A 16 -25.88 12.78 -3.00
C LYS A 16 -25.48 12.92 -1.53
N GLY A 17 -26.31 13.56 -0.70
CA GLY A 17 -26.12 13.67 0.75
C GLY A 17 -25.28 14.85 1.20
N LYS A 18 -24.98 15.84 0.33
CA LYS A 18 -24.28 17.06 0.75
C LYS A 18 -25.18 17.94 1.62
N THR A 19 -24.59 18.47 2.68
CA THR A 19 -25.25 19.40 3.62
C THR A 19 -25.37 20.81 3.02
N ARG A 20 -26.26 21.64 3.58
CA ARG A 20 -26.41 23.03 3.16
C ARG A 20 -25.09 23.80 3.31
N GLU A 21 -24.34 23.62 4.40
CA GLU A 21 -23.07 24.32 4.59
C GLU A 21 -22.02 23.93 3.53
N GLU A 22 -21.97 22.64 3.14
CA GLU A 22 -21.06 22.18 2.09
C GLU A 22 -21.43 22.75 0.72
N LEU A 23 -22.72 22.84 0.42
CA LEU A 23 -23.23 23.42 -0.83
C LEU A 23 -23.01 24.93 -0.88
N GLU A 24 -23.28 25.65 0.21
CA GLU A 24 -23.01 27.09 0.34
C GLU A 24 -21.51 27.37 0.12
N LYS A 25 -20.64 26.61 0.80
CA LYS A 25 -19.18 26.73 0.63
C LYS A 25 -18.74 26.44 -0.80
N SER A 26 -19.31 25.42 -1.46
CA SER A 26 -18.98 25.07 -2.84
C SER A 26 -19.44 26.15 -3.83
N LEU A 27 -20.61 26.74 -3.64
CA LEU A 27 -21.13 27.79 -4.52
C LEU A 27 -20.33 29.09 -4.37
N LEU A 28 -20.02 29.49 -3.13
CA LEU A 28 -19.18 30.66 -2.86
C LEU A 28 -17.76 30.49 -3.43
N ALA A 29 -17.19 29.28 -3.36
CA ALA A 29 -15.86 28.99 -3.91
C ALA A 29 -15.80 29.12 -5.44
N VAL A 30 -16.92 28.93 -6.14
CA VAL A 30 -17.04 29.08 -7.60
C VAL A 30 -17.37 30.54 -8.00
N GLY A 31 -17.42 31.46 -7.02
CA GLY A 31 -17.60 32.89 -7.26
C GLY A 31 -19.06 33.35 -7.27
N TRP A 32 -20.00 32.54 -6.78
CA TRP A 32 -21.38 32.99 -6.58
C TRP A 32 -21.45 34.02 -5.44
N LYS A 33 -22.34 35.00 -5.59
CA LYS A 33 -22.60 35.98 -4.55
C LYS A 33 -23.45 35.36 -3.43
N LYS A 34 -23.18 35.75 -2.19
CA LYS A 34 -23.86 35.19 -1.01
C LYS A 34 -25.38 35.39 -1.08
N GLU A 35 -25.82 36.53 -1.62
CA GLU A 35 -27.23 36.87 -1.76
C GLU A 35 -27.96 35.94 -2.75
N ASP A 36 -27.30 35.57 -3.87
CA ASP A 36 -27.84 34.60 -4.82
C ASP A 36 -27.92 33.19 -4.20
N VAL A 37 -26.91 32.80 -3.40
CA VAL A 37 -26.87 31.50 -2.71
C VAL A 37 -27.97 31.38 -1.66
N ASP A 38 -28.17 32.42 -0.85
CA ASP A 38 -29.26 32.46 0.13
C ASP A 38 -30.64 32.38 -0.55
N GLN A 39 -30.81 33.07 -1.68
CA GLN A 39 -32.05 33.05 -2.45
C GLN A 39 -32.30 31.69 -3.13
N ILE A 40 -31.25 30.95 -3.53
CA ILE A 40 -31.36 29.55 -4.01
C ILE A 40 -31.93 28.63 -2.92
N PHE A 41 -31.48 28.77 -1.67
CA PHE A 41 -31.97 27.95 -0.56
C PHE A 41 -33.36 28.36 -0.07
N GLN A 42 -33.74 29.63 -0.23
CA GLN A 42 -35.10 30.10 0.08
C GLN A 42 -36.14 29.63 -0.96
N THR A 43 -35.75 29.51 -2.24
CA THR A 43 -36.63 29.08 -3.33
C THR A 43 -36.79 27.57 -3.43
N ASN A 44 -35.99 26.78 -2.69
CA ASN A 44 -36.07 25.32 -2.67
C ASN A 44 -36.12 24.76 -1.22
N PRO A 45 -37.28 24.83 -0.54
CA PRO A 45 -37.43 24.54 0.89
C PRO A 45 -37.33 23.05 1.29
N GLN A 46 -36.96 22.16 0.36
CA GLN A 46 -36.85 20.71 0.63
C GLN A 46 -35.51 20.30 1.28
N ILE A 47 -34.66 21.26 1.65
CA ILE A 47 -33.37 20.99 2.31
C ILE A 47 -33.56 21.18 3.83
N PRO A 48 -33.49 20.11 4.65
CA PRO A 48 -33.66 20.24 6.09
C PRO A 48 -32.58 21.15 6.67
N THR A 49 -33.00 22.24 7.31
CA THR A 49 -32.12 23.08 8.12
C THR A 49 -31.97 22.40 9.48
N PHE A 50 -30.79 21.86 9.75
CA PHE A 50 -30.47 21.43 11.11
C PHE A 50 -30.28 22.68 11.97
N GLN A 51 -31.16 22.87 12.97
CA GLN A 51 -30.98 23.91 13.97
C GLN A 51 -29.73 23.59 14.79
N THR A 52 -28.84 24.57 14.90
CA THR A 52 -27.66 24.52 15.76
C THR A 52 -28.11 24.36 17.22
N THR A 53 -27.57 23.33 17.88
CA THR A 53 -27.84 22.96 19.27
C THR A 53 -27.49 24.12 20.23
N PRO A 54 -28.28 24.37 21.29
CA PRO A 54 -27.97 25.40 22.28
C PRO A 54 -26.73 25.04 23.09
N SER A 55 -25.90 26.05 23.37
CA SER A 55 -24.74 25.97 24.23
C SER A 55 -25.15 25.71 25.69
N PHE A 56 -24.60 24.65 26.30
CA PHE A 56 -24.71 24.38 27.73
C PHE A 56 -23.61 25.11 28.52
N PRO A 57 -23.91 25.60 29.73
CA PRO A 57 -22.99 26.37 30.55
C PRO A 57 -21.98 25.48 31.28
N THR A 58 -20.80 26.05 31.47
CA THR A 58 -19.65 25.49 32.20
C THR A 58 -19.98 25.37 33.69
N GLY A 59 -19.90 24.15 34.23
CA GLY A 59 -20.03 23.87 35.67
C GLY A 59 -18.89 23.00 36.18
N GLN A 60 -18.17 23.50 37.19
CA GLN A 60 -17.03 22.89 37.88
C GLN A 60 -17.41 21.59 38.66
N PRO A 61 -16.42 20.74 39.01
CA PRO A 61 -16.68 19.49 39.72
C PRO A 61 -16.72 19.72 41.24
N HIS A 62 -17.77 19.22 41.89
CA HIS A 62 -17.77 18.99 43.33
C HIS A 62 -17.62 17.49 43.62
N TYR A 63 -16.55 17.17 44.36
CA TYR A 63 -16.39 15.93 45.12
C TYR A 63 -17.48 15.82 46.19
N SER A 64 -17.94 14.59 46.47
CA SER A 64 -18.45 14.25 47.80
C SER A 64 -18.27 12.75 48.10
N GLN A 65 -17.80 12.54 49.33
CA GLN A 65 -17.49 11.27 49.97
C GLN A 65 -18.73 10.60 50.59
N ASN A 66 -18.61 9.30 50.81
CA ASN A 66 -19.17 8.46 51.89
C ASN A 66 -20.29 9.00 52.78
N THR A 67 -21.33 8.17 52.98
CA THR A 67 -21.74 7.74 54.34
C THR A 67 -22.50 6.42 54.31
N THR A 68 -22.14 5.58 55.28
CA THR A 68 -22.79 4.33 55.71
C THR A 68 -24.02 4.65 56.58
N SER A 69 -24.99 3.72 56.61
CA SER A 69 -25.65 3.19 57.82
C SER A 69 -27.19 3.30 57.92
N ASN A 70 -27.76 2.12 58.24
CA ASN A 70 -28.91 1.83 59.11
C ASN A 70 -30.34 1.62 58.58
N ASN A 71 -30.75 0.36 58.73
CA ASN A 71 -31.92 -0.18 59.45
C ASN A 71 -33.35 0.15 58.98
N ALA A 72 -33.93 -0.88 58.36
CA ALA A 72 -35.11 -1.62 58.82
C ALA A 72 -36.34 -0.83 59.31
N VAL A 73 -37.43 -0.89 58.53
CA VAL A 73 -38.77 -1.14 59.06
C VAL A 73 -39.52 -2.05 58.08
N VAL A 74 -39.79 -3.26 58.55
CA VAL A 74 -40.76 -4.21 58.03
C VAL A 74 -42.16 -3.60 58.22
N LYS A 75 -42.94 -3.51 57.14
CA LYS A 75 -44.39 -3.32 57.24
C LYS A 75 -45.11 -4.37 56.40
N SER A 76 -45.60 -5.37 57.12
CA SER A 76 -46.58 -6.36 56.69
C SER A 76 -47.88 -5.68 56.25
N ILE A 77 -48.37 -6.02 55.06
CA ILE A 77 -49.78 -5.82 54.69
C ILE A 77 -50.36 -7.21 54.38
N SER A 78 -51.28 -7.59 55.25
CA SER A 78 -52.15 -8.75 55.17
C SER A 78 -53.22 -8.56 54.07
N THR A 79 -53.35 -9.61 53.27
CA THR A 79 -54.58 -10.19 52.68
C THR A 79 -55.85 -9.35 52.60
N ASP A 80 -56.36 -9.19 51.38
CA ASP A 80 -57.78 -9.38 51.13
C ASP A 80 -57.99 -10.21 49.84
N PHE A 81 -58.50 -11.42 50.04
CA PHE A 81 -58.97 -12.31 48.99
C PHE A 81 -60.38 -11.88 48.59
N SER A 82 -60.50 -11.11 47.50
CA SER A 82 -61.76 -10.97 46.77
C SER A 82 -61.89 -12.10 45.76
N SER A 83 -62.97 -12.86 45.88
CA SER A 83 -63.39 -13.95 44.99
C SER A 83 -63.44 -13.54 43.49
N PRO A 84 -63.29 -14.50 42.57
CA PRO A 84 -63.21 -14.22 41.15
C PRO A 84 -64.58 -13.83 40.60
N VAL A 85 -64.70 -12.59 40.13
CA VAL A 85 -65.81 -12.19 39.26
C VAL A 85 -65.61 -12.92 37.93
N HIS A 86 -66.43 -13.95 37.68
CA HIS A 86 -66.56 -14.62 36.40
C HIS A 86 -66.98 -13.61 35.31
N LYS A 87 -66.01 -12.93 34.70
CA LYS A 87 -66.25 -12.17 33.46
C LYS A 87 -66.32 -13.14 32.30
N LYS A 88 -67.55 -13.35 31.83
CA LYS A 88 -67.89 -13.90 30.52
C LYS A 88 -67.03 -13.21 29.44
N GLY A 89 -66.32 -14.02 28.65
CA GLY A 89 -66.08 -13.69 27.24
C GLY A 89 -64.70 -13.19 26.81
N HIS A 90 -63.59 -13.74 27.29
CA HIS A 90 -62.25 -13.52 26.67
C HIS A 90 -61.93 -14.46 25.49
N LYS A 91 -62.92 -15.22 24.97
CA LYS A 91 -62.71 -16.09 23.80
C LYS A 91 -62.39 -15.29 22.53
N SER A 92 -62.87 -14.05 22.39
CA SER A 92 -62.55 -13.23 21.21
C SER A 92 -61.13 -12.67 21.25
N LEU A 93 -60.56 -12.34 22.42
CA LEU A 93 -59.17 -11.87 22.54
C LEU A 93 -58.16 -12.99 22.28
N PHE A 94 -58.48 -14.23 22.68
CA PHE A 94 -57.65 -15.40 22.35
C PHE A 94 -57.70 -15.73 20.85
N ILE A 95 -58.88 -15.68 20.23
CA ILE A 95 -59.04 -15.84 18.78
C ILE A 95 -58.36 -14.70 18.01
N PHE A 96 -58.45 -13.46 18.47
CA PHE A 96 -57.79 -12.30 17.86
C PHE A 96 -56.25 -12.39 17.99
N SER A 97 -55.74 -12.86 19.13
CA SER A 97 -54.32 -13.17 19.31
C SER A 97 -53.88 -14.29 18.37
N ILE A 98 -54.64 -15.36 18.23
CA ILE A 98 -54.32 -16.46 17.30
C ILE A 98 -54.35 -15.96 15.85
N ILE A 99 -55.35 -15.15 15.47
CA ILE A 99 -55.44 -14.59 14.12
C ILE A 99 -54.27 -13.64 13.86
N ILE A 100 -53.90 -12.77 14.81
CA ILE A 100 -52.70 -11.93 14.71
C ILE A 100 -51.43 -12.77 14.62
N THR A 101 -51.28 -13.82 15.43
CA THR A 101 -50.13 -14.72 15.36
C THR A 101 -50.08 -15.47 14.04
N VAL A 102 -51.22 -15.92 13.50
CA VAL A 102 -51.31 -16.59 12.19
C VAL A 102 -51.03 -15.61 11.06
N ILE A 103 -51.54 -14.38 11.13
CA ILE A 103 -51.23 -13.31 10.15
C ILE A 103 -49.74 -12.94 10.24
N LEU A 104 -49.16 -12.83 11.43
CA LEU A 104 -47.73 -12.59 11.63
C LEU A 104 -46.88 -13.79 11.16
N LEU A 105 -47.37 -15.03 11.27
CA LEU A 105 -46.71 -16.22 10.74
C LEU A 105 -46.82 -16.31 9.21
N LEU A 106 -47.94 -15.87 8.61
CA LEU A 106 -48.13 -15.84 7.16
C LEU A 106 -47.37 -14.67 6.50
N LEU A 107 -47.36 -13.50 7.13
CA LEU A 107 -46.54 -12.35 6.71
C LEU A 107 -45.05 -12.60 7.01
N GLY A 108 -44.74 -13.27 8.12
CA GLY A 108 -43.39 -13.69 8.50
C GLY A 108 -42.83 -14.76 7.55
N SER A 109 -43.63 -15.76 7.17
CA SER A 109 -43.18 -16.79 6.22
C SER A 109 -43.00 -16.23 4.82
N SER A 110 -43.88 -15.35 4.35
CA SER A 110 -43.68 -14.68 3.05
C SER A 110 -42.46 -13.75 3.06
N THR A 111 -42.24 -12.95 4.12
CA THR A 111 -41.01 -12.15 4.25
C THR A 111 -39.74 -12.99 4.36
N LEU A 112 -39.78 -14.16 5.02
CA LEU A 112 -38.66 -15.12 5.03
C LEU A 112 -38.41 -15.72 3.64
N LEU A 113 -39.45 -16.14 2.93
CA LEU A 113 -39.33 -16.68 1.57
C LEU A 113 -38.78 -15.62 0.59
N LEU A 114 -39.18 -14.36 0.76
CA LEU A 114 -38.65 -13.23 0.00
C LEU A 114 -37.19 -12.91 0.37
N ALA A 115 -36.82 -12.95 1.66
CA ALA A 115 -35.46 -12.68 2.13
C ALA A 115 -34.45 -13.78 1.75
N TYR A 116 -34.91 -15.02 1.57
CA TYR A 116 -34.08 -16.16 1.14
C TYR A 116 -34.14 -16.45 -0.35
N ASP A 117 -34.54 -15.47 -1.17
CA ASP A 117 -34.59 -15.59 -2.64
C ASP A 117 -35.40 -16.80 -3.15
N LYS A 118 -36.38 -17.31 -2.37
CA LYS A 118 -37.28 -18.38 -2.82
C LYS A 118 -38.35 -17.88 -3.78
N ILE A 119 -38.57 -16.56 -3.81
CA ILE A 119 -39.43 -15.86 -4.76
C ILE A 119 -38.57 -14.81 -5.47
N PRO A 120 -38.38 -14.88 -6.80
CA PRO A 120 -37.58 -13.92 -7.52
C PRO A 120 -38.31 -12.57 -7.55
N LEU A 121 -37.75 -11.57 -6.86
CA LEU A 121 -38.16 -10.18 -6.99
C LEU A 121 -37.03 -9.38 -7.69
N PRO A 122 -37.38 -8.40 -8.53
CA PRO A 122 -36.39 -7.49 -9.11
C PRO A 122 -35.64 -6.76 -7.99
N GLU A 123 -34.32 -6.57 -8.17
CA GLU A 123 -33.48 -5.82 -7.21
C GLU A 123 -34.07 -4.42 -7.00
N SER A 124 -34.56 -4.17 -5.80
CA SER A 124 -35.27 -2.94 -5.45
C SER A 124 -34.93 -2.53 -4.01
N GLN A 125 -35.08 -1.24 -3.72
CA GLN A 125 -34.90 -0.71 -2.36
C GLN A 125 -35.78 -1.43 -1.32
N PHE A 126 -36.93 -1.96 -1.75
CA PHE A 126 -37.84 -2.73 -0.92
C PHE A 126 -37.24 -4.08 -0.47
N LYS A 127 -36.49 -4.76 -1.35
CA LYS A 127 -35.76 -5.99 -1.00
C LYS A 127 -34.71 -5.73 0.09
N ASN A 128 -34.03 -4.58 0.01
CA ASN A 128 -33.05 -4.17 1.01
C ASN A 128 -33.70 -3.83 2.35
N GLN A 129 -34.85 -3.15 2.36
CA GLN A 129 -35.61 -2.84 3.58
C GLN A 129 -36.18 -4.10 4.26
N ILE A 130 -36.69 -5.06 3.50
CA ILE A 130 -37.13 -6.36 4.06
C ILE A 130 -35.94 -7.13 4.61
N SER A 131 -34.82 -7.12 3.88
CA SER A 131 -33.58 -7.72 4.35
C SER A 131 -33.18 -7.10 5.68
N GLU A 132 -33.08 -5.76 5.78
CA GLU A 132 -32.82 -4.95 6.99
C GLU A 132 -33.75 -5.29 8.16
N LEU A 133 -35.05 -5.43 7.91
CA LEU A 133 -36.03 -5.86 8.91
C LEU A 133 -35.70 -7.27 9.42
N VAL A 134 -35.44 -8.22 8.52
CA VAL A 134 -35.03 -9.60 8.86
C VAL A 134 -33.66 -9.62 9.57
N MET A 135 -32.78 -8.64 9.30
CA MET A 135 -31.49 -8.46 10.01
C MET A 135 -31.71 -8.20 11.49
N SER A 136 -32.65 -7.30 11.81
CA SER A 136 -32.92 -6.83 13.17
C SER A 136 -33.50 -7.90 14.10
N VAL A 137 -34.04 -9.00 13.55
CA VAL A 137 -34.67 -10.05 14.32
C VAL A 137 -33.64 -11.12 14.72
N PRO A 138 -33.38 -11.32 16.04
CA PRO A 138 -32.28 -12.17 16.52
C PRO A 138 -32.50 -13.68 16.34
N PHE A 139 -33.74 -14.12 16.17
CA PHE A 139 -34.10 -15.55 16.08
C PHE A 139 -34.26 -16.09 14.65
N LEU A 140 -34.17 -15.24 13.62
CA LEU A 140 -34.26 -15.69 12.24
C LEU A 140 -32.93 -16.32 11.80
N PRO A 141 -32.95 -17.47 11.11
CA PRO A 141 -31.73 -18.15 10.69
C PRO A 141 -30.95 -17.26 9.72
N LYS A 142 -29.75 -16.86 10.09
CA LYS A 142 -28.90 -16.07 9.21
C LYS A 142 -28.37 -16.96 8.07
N THR A 143 -28.29 -16.45 6.85
CA THR A 143 -27.68 -17.16 5.70
C THR A 143 -26.28 -16.62 5.40
N PRO A 144 -25.42 -17.36 4.68
CA PRO A 144 -24.11 -16.87 4.26
C PRO A 144 -24.18 -15.53 3.51
N LYS A 145 -25.08 -15.43 2.51
CA LYS A 145 -25.32 -14.20 1.73
C LYS A 145 -25.64 -13.00 2.62
N TYR A 146 -26.49 -13.22 3.62
CA TYR A 146 -26.87 -12.18 4.57
C TYR A 146 -25.67 -11.68 5.38
N ILE A 147 -24.91 -12.61 5.99
CA ILE A 147 -23.77 -12.24 6.83
C ILE A 147 -22.68 -11.53 6.01
N LEU A 148 -22.42 -11.97 4.77
CA LEU A 148 -21.47 -11.30 3.88
C LEU A 148 -21.90 -9.87 3.55
N ASN A 149 -23.18 -9.64 3.26
CA ASN A 149 -23.70 -8.29 3.00
C ASN A 149 -23.61 -7.38 4.24
N ALA A 150 -23.93 -7.92 5.42
CA ALA A 150 -23.80 -7.20 6.69
C ALA A 150 -22.34 -6.86 6.97
N ALA A 151 -21.42 -7.81 6.76
CA ALA A 151 -19.99 -7.62 6.93
C ALA A 151 -19.40 -6.57 5.98
N ILE A 152 -19.79 -6.59 4.68
CA ILE A 152 -19.38 -5.56 3.72
C ILE A 152 -19.84 -4.18 4.19
N SER A 153 -21.06 -4.07 4.70
CA SER A 153 -21.62 -2.82 5.21
C SER A 153 -20.91 -2.33 6.47
N ALA A 154 -20.55 -3.25 7.38
CA ALA A 154 -19.75 -2.95 8.56
C ALA A 154 -18.33 -2.49 8.18
N GLN A 155 -17.67 -3.20 7.27
CA GLN A 155 -16.30 -2.89 6.83
C GLN A 155 -16.21 -1.53 6.12
N LYS A 156 -17.24 -1.14 5.35
CA LYS A 156 -17.30 0.20 4.72
C LYS A 156 -17.30 1.35 5.73
N LYS A 157 -17.79 1.10 6.95
CA LYS A 157 -17.84 2.09 8.05
C LYS A 157 -16.60 2.07 8.94
N LEU A 158 -15.75 1.05 8.80
CA LEU A 158 -14.53 0.93 9.57
C LEU A 158 -13.56 2.04 9.14
N THR A 159 -12.95 2.74 10.09
CA THR A 159 -11.87 3.71 9.82
C THR A 159 -10.59 3.42 10.62
N ARG A 160 -10.68 2.59 11.66
CA ARG A 160 -9.54 2.18 12.49
C ARG A 160 -9.59 0.70 12.79
N MET A 161 -8.44 0.03 12.77
CA MET A 161 -8.34 -1.37 13.16
C MET A 161 -6.92 -1.74 13.55
N SER A 162 -6.79 -2.77 14.37
CA SER A 162 -5.56 -3.52 14.55
C SER A 162 -5.57 -4.75 13.64
N VAL A 163 -4.44 -5.04 13.03
CA VAL A 163 -4.23 -6.15 12.09
C VAL A 163 -3.13 -7.07 12.61
N ASP A 164 -3.35 -8.38 12.48
CA ASP A 164 -2.34 -9.42 12.69
C ASP A 164 -2.42 -10.36 11.48
N PHE A 165 -1.50 -10.14 10.54
CA PHE A 165 -1.35 -10.91 9.31
C PHE A 165 -0.18 -11.88 9.45
N SER A 166 -0.35 -13.10 8.98
CA SER A 166 0.73 -14.06 8.85
C SER A 166 0.58 -14.89 7.58
N LEU A 167 1.71 -15.20 6.94
CA LEU A 167 1.81 -16.12 5.82
C LEU A 167 2.86 -17.17 6.16
N ALA A 168 2.50 -18.44 6.04
CA ALA A 168 3.42 -19.55 6.09
C ALA A 168 3.42 -20.25 4.72
N ALA A 169 4.61 -20.55 4.20
CA ALA A 169 4.76 -21.33 2.98
C ALA A 169 5.84 -22.40 3.15
N SER A 170 5.53 -23.63 2.74
CA SER A 170 6.44 -24.76 2.80
C SER A 170 6.38 -25.59 1.52
N SER A 171 7.55 -26.01 1.04
CA SER A 171 7.69 -27.02 -0.02
C SER A 171 9.06 -27.70 0.12
N LYS A 172 9.29 -28.84 -0.53
CA LYS A 172 10.58 -29.55 -0.39
C LYS A 172 11.72 -28.78 -1.03
N GLY A 173 11.51 -28.28 -2.25
CA GLY A 173 12.46 -27.45 -2.99
C GLY A 173 12.68 -26.08 -2.36
N LEU A 174 11.61 -25.43 -1.86
CA LEU A 174 11.72 -24.16 -1.13
C LEU A 174 12.53 -24.34 0.15
N SER A 175 12.31 -25.41 0.89
CA SER A 175 13.09 -25.72 2.10
C SER A 175 14.57 -25.86 1.76
N SER A 176 14.92 -26.61 0.70
CA SER A 176 16.31 -26.76 0.25
C SER A 176 16.95 -25.43 -0.13
N THR A 177 16.24 -24.62 -0.92
CA THR A 177 16.71 -23.32 -1.41
C THR A 177 16.84 -22.30 -0.28
N LEU A 178 15.82 -22.16 0.56
CA LEU A 178 15.84 -21.23 1.69
C LEU A 178 16.84 -21.67 2.77
N ASN A 179 17.04 -22.96 2.98
CA ASN A 179 18.03 -23.42 3.95
C ASN A 179 19.45 -23.13 3.45
N SER A 180 19.74 -23.40 2.17
CA SER A 180 21.06 -23.12 1.58
C SER A 180 21.37 -21.63 1.48
N THR A 181 20.37 -20.77 1.26
CA THR A 181 20.58 -19.32 1.08
C THR A 181 20.37 -18.50 2.36
N MET A 182 19.38 -18.86 3.17
CA MET A 182 18.91 -18.08 4.31
C MET A 182 18.92 -18.85 5.64
N GLY A 183 19.20 -20.15 5.64
CA GLY A 183 19.11 -21.01 6.84
C GLY A 183 17.67 -21.24 7.33
N LEU A 184 16.68 -21.10 6.45
CA LEU A 184 15.26 -21.25 6.79
C LEU A 184 14.70 -22.55 6.20
N ASN A 185 13.92 -23.29 7.00
CA ASN A 185 13.23 -24.50 6.52
C ASN A 185 11.88 -24.20 5.86
N GLN A 186 11.31 -23.03 6.14
CA GLN A 186 10.03 -22.58 5.61
C GLN A 186 10.02 -21.05 5.56
N LEU A 187 9.09 -20.48 4.78
CA LEU A 187 8.89 -19.05 4.74
C LEU A 187 7.76 -18.67 5.70
N ASP A 188 8.09 -17.96 6.77
CA ASP A 188 7.13 -17.45 7.75
C ASP A 188 7.17 -15.92 7.79
N LEU A 189 6.16 -15.27 7.22
CA LEU A 189 6.01 -13.82 7.27
C LEU A 189 4.93 -13.46 8.28
N ALA A 190 5.17 -12.44 9.09
CA ALA A 190 4.11 -11.84 9.89
C ALA A 190 4.18 -10.31 9.87
N LEU A 191 3.02 -9.70 10.10
CA LEU A 191 2.82 -8.27 10.18
C LEU A 191 1.77 -8.01 11.25
N LYS A 192 2.10 -7.21 12.26
CA LYS A 192 1.20 -6.84 13.36
C LYS A 192 1.17 -5.35 13.52
N GLY A 193 0.00 -4.77 13.74
CA GLY A 193 -0.05 -3.33 13.86
C GLY A 193 -1.44 -2.73 13.92
N SER A 194 -1.50 -1.41 13.82
CA SER A 194 -2.73 -0.63 13.78
C SER A 194 -2.71 0.38 12.65
N LEU A 195 -3.90 0.63 12.10
CA LEU A 195 -4.14 1.53 10.98
C LEU A 195 -5.31 2.46 11.32
N ASP A 196 -5.14 3.76 11.11
CA ASP A 196 -6.21 4.78 11.17
C ASP A 196 -6.23 5.52 9.84
N TYR A 197 -7.32 5.42 9.09
CA TYR A 197 -7.57 6.16 7.85
C TYR A 197 -8.82 7.03 7.95
N THR A 198 -9.17 7.45 9.16
CA THR A 198 -10.25 8.43 9.41
C THR A 198 -9.98 9.72 8.62
N ASP A 199 -8.74 10.22 8.64
CA ASP A 199 -8.26 11.19 7.67
C ASP A 199 -7.51 10.47 6.53
N LYS A 200 -8.17 10.29 5.39
CA LYS A 200 -7.59 9.63 4.21
C LYS A 200 -6.37 10.33 3.65
N LYS A 201 -6.18 11.63 3.94
CA LYS A 201 -5.01 12.39 3.47
C LYS A 201 -3.81 12.24 4.39
N ASN A 202 -4.05 11.90 5.66
CA ASN A 202 -3.03 11.76 6.69
C ASN A 202 -3.29 10.48 7.50
N PRO A 203 -3.17 9.29 6.89
CA PRO A 203 -3.38 8.04 7.61
C PRO A 203 -2.30 7.85 8.67
N LEU A 204 -2.67 7.23 9.78
CA LEU A 204 -1.74 6.80 10.83
C LEU A 204 -1.49 5.31 10.69
N LEU A 205 -0.22 4.92 10.80
CA LEU A 205 0.20 3.53 10.69
C LEU A 205 1.19 3.22 11.81
N LEU A 206 1.03 2.05 12.43
CA LEU A 206 2.02 1.46 13.32
C LEU A 206 2.11 -0.02 12.99
N LEU A 207 3.19 -0.48 12.37
CA LEU A 207 3.38 -1.90 12.02
C LEU A 207 4.70 -2.43 12.57
N ASN A 208 4.70 -3.69 12.95
CA ASN A 208 5.86 -4.53 13.22
C ASN A 208 5.83 -5.70 12.23
N LEU A 209 6.91 -5.89 11.49
CA LEU A 209 7.07 -6.90 10.44
C LEU A 209 8.17 -7.89 10.84
N PRO A 210 7.85 -8.91 11.65
CA PRO A 210 8.74 -10.05 11.87
C PRO A 210 8.68 -10.95 10.63
N VAL A 211 9.71 -10.83 9.79
CA VAL A 211 9.86 -11.59 8.54
C VAL A 211 10.54 -12.94 8.82
N THR A 212 11.42 -13.01 9.81
CA THR A 212 11.98 -14.26 10.35
C THR A 212 12.34 -14.06 11.83
N LYS A 213 12.86 -15.10 12.49
CA LYS A 213 13.51 -14.98 13.81
C LYS A 213 14.58 -13.87 13.85
N ASP A 214 15.29 -13.70 12.73
CA ASP A 214 16.47 -12.87 12.61
C ASP A 214 16.25 -11.64 11.69
N PHE A 215 15.01 -11.44 11.22
CA PHE A 215 14.62 -10.24 10.48
C PHE A 215 13.35 -9.64 11.08
N ASN A 216 13.47 -8.42 11.61
CA ASN A 216 12.35 -7.68 12.18
C ASN A 216 12.49 -6.21 11.81
N LEU A 217 11.40 -5.61 11.35
CA LEU A 217 11.32 -4.22 10.94
C LEU A 217 10.10 -3.55 11.57
N ASP A 218 10.26 -2.36 12.13
CA ASP A 218 9.15 -1.51 12.56
C ASP A 218 8.88 -0.42 11.53
N LEU A 219 7.59 -0.10 11.33
CA LEU A 219 7.12 1.01 10.50
C LEU A 219 6.17 1.89 11.32
N ARG A 220 6.30 3.20 11.15
CA ARG A 220 5.35 4.19 11.65
C ARG A 220 5.05 5.19 10.54
N LEU A 221 3.80 5.59 10.38
CA LEU A 221 3.40 6.70 9.51
C LEU A 221 2.59 7.68 10.34
N LYS A 222 3.01 8.94 10.33
CA LYS A 222 2.28 10.04 10.94
C LYS A 222 2.63 11.33 10.22
N ASP A 223 1.63 12.18 9.98
CA ASP A 223 1.81 13.50 9.36
C ASP A 223 2.60 13.46 8.03
N LYS A 224 2.37 12.41 7.21
CA LYS A 224 3.07 12.10 5.94
C LYS A 224 4.57 11.77 6.07
N ILE A 225 5.07 11.60 7.29
CA ILE A 225 6.43 11.16 7.55
C ILE A 225 6.41 9.67 7.85
N SER A 226 7.16 8.90 7.04
CA SER A 226 7.36 7.47 7.25
C SER A 226 8.61 7.27 8.10
N TYR A 227 8.48 6.61 9.24
CA TYR A 227 9.60 6.19 10.08
C TYR A 227 9.74 4.68 9.97
N PHE A 228 10.96 4.20 9.86
CA PHE A 228 11.23 2.77 9.90
C PHE A 228 12.47 2.46 10.73
N LYS A 229 12.49 1.27 11.34
CA LYS A 229 13.63 0.78 12.13
C LYS A 229 13.88 -0.67 11.77
N ILE A 230 15.11 -0.99 11.38
CA ILE A 230 15.53 -2.38 11.19
C ILE A 230 16.03 -2.88 12.55
N ASN A 231 15.20 -3.65 13.26
CA ASN A 231 15.54 -4.21 14.57
C ASN A 231 16.56 -5.34 14.46
N LYS A 232 16.40 -6.19 13.45
CA LYS A 232 17.27 -7.35 13.20
C LYS A 232 17.40 -7.54 11.70
N PHE A 233 18.57 -7.95 11.24
CA PHE A 233 18.80 -8.26 9.83
C PHE A 233 19.60 -9.57 9.70
N PRO A 234 19.21 -10.50 8.79
CA PRO A 234 19.90 -11.76 8.63
C PRO A 234 21.32 -11.55 8.08
N GLN A 235 22.32 -12.07 8.80
CA GLN A 235 23.73 -11.90 8.43
C GLN A 235 24.07 -12.58 7.10
N ASN A 236 23.44 -13.72 6.81
CA ASN A 236 23.65 -14.45 5.55
C ASN A 236 23.19 -13.61 4.34
N LEU A 237 22.19 -12.74 4.48
CA LEU A 237 21.79 -11.84 3.39
C LEU A 237 22.83 -10.76 3.12
N LEU A 238 23.55 -10.29 4.15
CA LEU A 238 24.64 -9.33 3.95
C LEU A 238 25.77 -9.93 3.12
N SER A 239 26.12 -11.21 3.37
CA SER A 239 27.15 -11.88 2.56
C SER A 239 26.79 -12.01 1.08
N LEU A 240 25.50 -12.20 0.75
CA LEU A 240 25.05 -12.28 -0.65
C LEU A 240 25.23 -10.95 -1.40
N THR A 241 25.17 -9.83 -0.69
CA THR A 241 25.38 -8.50 -1.26
C THR A 241 26.85 -8.11 -1.39
N GLY A 242 27.78 -8.94 -0.89
CA GLY A 242 29.20 -8.61 -0.80
C GLY A 242 29.49 -7.47 0.19
N MET A 243 28.53 -7.15 1.06
CA MET A 243 28.65 -6.03 1.98
C MET A 243 29.22 -6.47 3.32
N ASP A 244 30.15 -5.68 3.83
CA ASP A 244 30.74 -5.88 5.14
C ASP A 244 29.72 -5.57 6.24
N LYS A 245 29.52 -6.54 7.13
CA LYS A 245 28.63 -6.43 8.28
C LYS A 245 28.94 -5.19 9.12
N ASP A 246 30.22 -4.89 9.33
CA ASP A 246 30.65 -3.83 10.24
C ASP A 246 30.29 -2.45 9.68
N LYS A 247 30.13 -2.34 8.35
CA LYS A 247 29.71 -1.11 7.67
C LYS A 247 28.21 -0.86 7.75
N ILE A 248 27.40 -1.92 7.88
CA ILE A 248 25.93 -1.82 7.83
C ILE A 248 25.31 -1.82 9.22
N THR A 249 25.96 -2.50 10.18
CA THR A 249 25.50 -2.57 11.57
C THR A 249 25.19 -1.21 12.22
N PRO A 250 25.93 -0.11 11.94
CA PRO A 250 25.61 1.21 12.47
C PRO A 250 24.23 1.75 12.08
N PHE A 251 23.57 1.19 11.07
CA PHE A 251 22.24 1.59 10.61
C PHE A 251 21.11 0.73 11.22
N PHE A 252 21.44 -0.37 11.90
CA PHE A 252 20.46 -1.17 12.63
C PHE A 252 20.08 -0.52 13.95
N ASP A 253 18.88 -0.83 14.44
CA ASP A 253 18.29 -0.28 15.66
C ASP A 253 18.16 1.25 15.72
N LYS A 254 18.35 1.93 14.59
CA LYS A 254 18.14 3.38 14.43
C LYS A 254 16.86 3.65 13.67
N TRP A 255 16.07 4.60 14.18
CA TRP A 255 14.93 5.11 13.43
C TRP A 255 15.41 5.97 12.28
N ILE A 256 14.93 5.64 11.10
CA ILE A 256 15.18 6.39 9.88
C ILE A 256 13.84 6.96 9.43
N TYR A 257 13.83 8.21 8.97
CA TYR A 257 12.60 8.82 8.47
C TYR A 257 12.74 9.30 7.04
N TYR A 258 11.62 9.20 6.33
CA TYR A 258 11.41 9.77 5.00
C TYR A 258 10.21 10.71 5.07
N ASP A 259 10.46 11.99 4.84
CA ASP A 259 9.42 12.99 4.75
C ASP A 259 8.81 12.97 3.35
N ALA A 260 7.64 12.34 3.23
CA ALA A 260 6.90 12.27 1.98
C ALA A 260 5.97 13.47 1.80
N THR A 261 6.12 14.53 2.59
CA THR A 261 5.38 15.78 2.38
C THR A 261 5.71 16.29 0.98
N PRO A 262 4.73 16.28 0.05
CA PRO A 262 5.00 16.64 -1.32
C PRO A 262 5.43 18.11 -1.39
N LEU A 263 6.31 18.42 -2.33
CA LEU A 263 6.55 19.80 -2.71
C LEU A 263 5.23 20.40 -3.24
N GLU A 264 4.79 21.50 -2.64
CA GLU A 264 3.59 22.23 -3.03
C GLU A 264 3.82 22.94 -4.38
N THR A 265 3.70 22.17 -5.47
CA THR A 265 3.92 22.61 -6.85
C THR A 265 2.62 22.63 -7.65
N GLU A 266 2.55 23.45 -8.70
CA GLU A 266 1.41 23.44 -9.62
C GLU A 266 1.23 22.08 -10.31
N ALA A 267 2.33 21.38 -10.63
CA ALA A 267 2.30 20.02 -11.16
C ALA A 267 1.59 19.05 -10.20
N ARG A 268 1.82 19.18 -8.89
CA ARG A 268 1.16 18.37 -7.86
C ARG A 268 -0.34 18.64 -7.80
N LYS A 269 -0.76 19.91 -7.82
CA LYS A 269 -2.18 20.29 -7.85
C LYS A 269 -2.90 19.71 -9.07
N ASN A 270 -2.24 19.71 -10.23
CA ASN A 270 -2.78 19.12 -11.46
C ASN A 270 -2.88 17.59 -11.40
N LEU A 271 -1.91 16.92 -10.78
CA LEU A 271 -1.95 15.46 -10.57
C LEU A 271 -3.09 15.05 -9.63
N ASP A 272 -3.29 15.78 -8.53
CA ASP A 272 -4.37 15.49 -7.58
C ASP A 272 -5.75 15.67 -8.23
N ASN A 273 -5.91 16.65 -9.14
CA ASN A 273 -7.13 16.84 -9.93
C ASN A 273 -7.38 15.70 -10.93
N TYR A 274 -6.31 15.10 -11.48
CA TYR A 274 -6.43 13.96 -12.38
C TYR A 274 -6.80 12.66 -11.64
N SER A 275 -6.13 12.39 -10.50
CA SER A 275 -6.32 11.15 -9.73
C SER A 275 -7.70 11.06 -9.08
N ASN A 276 -8.29 12.17 -8.65
CA ASN A 276 -9.64 12.18 -8.07
C ASN A 276 -10.76 11.82 -9.07
N ASN A 277 -10.51 11.94 -10.38
CA ASN A 277 -11.50 11.65 -11.43
C ASN A 277 -11.39 10.23 -12.01
N GLN A 278 -10.34 9.49 -11.69
CA GLN A 278 -10.11 8.13 -12.18
C GLN A 278 -9.59 7.25 -11.04
N SER A 279 -10.47 6.76 -10.17
CA SER A 279 -10.11 5.70 -9.23
C SER A 279 -10.64 4.34 -9.72
N PRO A 280 -9.93 3.67 -10.66
CA PRO A 280 -10.28 2.32 -11.10
C PRO A 280 -10.21 1.27 -9.97
N GLN A 281 -9.61 1.60 -8.83
CA GLN A 281 -9.53 0.70 -7.67
C GLN A 281 -10.90 0.43 -7.03
N ASN A 282 -11.78 1.44 -6.96
CA ASN A 282 -13.11 1.25 -6.36
C ASN A 282 -13.99 0.33 -7.22
N GLU A 283 -13.87 0.39 -8.54
CA GLU A 283 -14.65 -0.45 -9.45
C GLU A 283 -14.20 -1.92 -9.37
N LEU A 284 -12.88 -2.17 -9.33
CA LEU A 284 -12.34 -3.52 -9.22
C LEU A 284 -12.73 -4.17 -7.89
N THR A 285 -12.56 -3.47 -6.76
CA THR A 285 -12.94 -4.01 -5.45
C THR A 285 -14.44 -4.33 -5.38
N GLN A 286 -15.30 -3.49 -5.96
CA GLN A 286 -16.73 -3.75 -6.01
C GLN A 286 -17.07 -4.95 -6.91
N LYS A 287 -16.42 -5.07 -8.08
CA LYS A 287 -16.58 -6.23 -8.96
C LYS A 287 -16.13 -7.53 -8.28
N THR A 288 -14.95 -7.56 -7.66
CA THR A 288 -14.46 -8.74 -6.92
C THR A 288 -15.40 -9.13 -5.77
N LEU A 289 -15.94 -8.17 -5.02
CA LEU A 289 -16.92 -8.45 -3.98
C LEU A 289 -18.23 -9.01 -4.55
N SER A 290 -18.68 -8.51 -5.71
CA SER A 290 -19.89 -9.03 -6.37
C SER A 290 -19.75 -10.49 -6.82
N TYR A 291 -18.53 -10.92 -7.17
CA TYR A 291 -18.25 -12.32 -7.51
C TYR A 291 -18.39 -13.26 -6.31
N LEU A 292 -17.92 -12.85 -5.13
CA LEU A 292 -18.09 -13.61 -3.89
C LEU A 292 -19.56 -13.74 -3.46
N LEU A 293 -20.40 -12.78 -3.87
CA LEU A 293 -21.84 -12.75 -3.63
C LEU A 293 -22.66 -13.40 -4.76
N ASN A 294 -22.01 -14.00 -5.76
CA ASN A 294 -22.70 -14.65 -6.87
C ASN A 294 -23.27 -16.02 -6.46
N ASP A 295 -24.36 -16.41 -7.12
CA ASP A 295 -25.08 -17.67 -6.95
C ASP A 295 -24.22 -18.92 -7.23
N GLU A 296 -23.04 -18.79 -7.82
CA GLU A 296 -22.10 -19.91 -7.99
C GLU A 296 -21.26 -20.21 -6.73
N ILE A 297 -20.85 -19.19 -5.98
CA ILE A 297 -19.98 -19.35 -4.81
C ILE A 297 -20.81 -19.55 -3.55
N LEU A 298 -21.88 -18.77 -3.39
CA LEU A 298 -22.73 -18.76 -2.19
C LEU A 298 -23.23 -20.15 -1.76
N PRO A 299 -23.71 -21.04 -2.67
CA PRO A 299 -24.21 -22.37 -2.27
C PRO A 299 -23.12 -23.29 -1.71
N ASN A 300 -21.86 -23.02 -2.03
CA ASN A 300 -20.72 -23.81 -1.58
C ASN A 300 -20.17 -23.34 -0.23
N ILE A 301 -20.70 -22.25 0.34
CA ILE A 301 -20.32 -21.74 1.65
C ILE A 301 -21.11 -22.48 2.74
N LYS A 302 -20.39 -23.24 3.57
CA LYS A 302 -20.94 -23.82 4.80
C LYS A 302 -20.82 -22.82 5.92
N MET A 303 -21.88 -22.63 6.71
CA MET A 303 -21.86 -21.71 7.84
C MET A 303 -22.18 -22.44 9.16
N SER A 304 -21.42 -22.13 10.19
CA SER A 304 -21.63 -22.61 11.56
C SER A 304 -21.42 -21.48 12.56
N GLY A 305 -21.83 -21.70 13.82
CA GLY A 305 -21.41 -20.85 14.94
C GLY A 305 -20.06 -21.28 15.46
N ASP A 306 -19.22 -20.33 15.86
CA ASP A 306 -17.91 -20.58 16.46
C ASP A 306 -17.54 -19.46 17.46
N LYS A 307 -16.45 -19.60 18.19
CA LYS A 307 -15.89 -18.56 19.07
C LYS A 307 -14.44 -18.27 18.74
N ILE A 308 -14.12 -16.98 18.59
CA ILE A 308 -12.73 -16.50 18.52
C ILE A 308 -12.48 -15.61 19.73
N GLY A 309 -11.63 -16.07 20.65
CA GLY A 309 -11.41 -15.41 21.93
C GLY A 309 -12.72 -15.28 22.71
N ASN A 310 -13.12 -14.04 23.02
CA ASN A 310 -14.35 -13.74 23.74
C ASN A 310 -15.54 -13.38 22.84
N PHE A 311 -15.41 -13.53 21.52
CA PHE A 311 -16.43 -13.13 20.55
C PHE A 311 -17.17 -14.35 20.01
N ASP A 312 -18.50 -14.31 20.07
CA ASP A 312 -19.35 -15.22 19.31
C ASP A 312 -19.32 -14.83 17.83
N THR A 313 -19.07 -15.82 16.97
CA THR A 313 -18.86 -15.59 15.54
C THR A 313 -19.68 -16.54 14.67
N TYR A 314 -19.96 -16.11 13.44
CA TYR A 314 -20.34 -16.99 12.34
C TYR A 314 -19.06 -17.42 11.61
N LYS A 315 -18.76 -18.72 11.61
CA LYS A 315 -17.71 -19.30 10.78
C LYS A 315 -18.28 -19.67 9.42
N MET A 316 -17.68 -19.17 8.36
CA MET A 316 -17.93 -19.56 6.98
C MET A 316 -16.76 -20.38 6.47
N HIS A 317 -17.06 -21.53 5.87
CA HIS A 317 -16.08 -22.40 5.24
C HIS A 317 -16.43 -22.58 3.77
N LEU A 318 -15.48 -22.29 2.89
CA LEU A 318 -15.57 -22.47 1.45
C LEU A 318 -14.43 -23.36 0.97
N THR A 319 -14.78 -24.48 0.33
CA THR A 319 -13.84 -25.27 -0.47
C THR A 319 -14.01 -24.91 -1.93
N VAL A 320 -12.96 -24.36 -2.53
CA VAL A 320 -12.97 -23.94 -3.93
C VAL A 320 -12.62 -25.13 -4.81
N THR A 321 -13.61 -25.63 -5.57
CA THR A 321 -13.38 -26.73 -6.51
C THR A 321 -12.61 -26.25 -7.74
N LYS A 322 -11.91 -27.16 -8.41
CA LYS A 322 -11.16 -26.90 -9.64
C LYS A 322 -12.01 -26.20 -10.71
N ASP A 323 -13.21 -26.74 -10.97
CA ASP A 323 -14.17 -26.17 -11.91
C ASP A 323 -14.63 -24.76 -11.52
N MET A 324 -14.83 -24.51 -10.22
CA MET A 324 -15.25 -23.19 -9.74
C MET A 324 -14.12 -22.18 -9.90
N LEU A 325 -12.88 -22.58 -9.59
CA LEU A 325 -11.70 -21.74 -9.74
C LEU A 325 -11.47 -21.30 -11.19
N ASP A 326 -11.54 -22.24 -12.14
CA ASP A 326 -11.40 -21.95 -13.56
C ASP A 326 -12.50 -21.00 -14.06
N ARG A 327 -13.76 -21.22 -13.65
CA ARG A 327 -14.88 -20.34 -14.00
C ARG A 327 -14.75 -18.93 -13.43
N ILE A 328 -14.28 -18.79 -12.18
CA ILE A 328 -14.03 -17.47 -11.58
C ILE A 328 -12.96 -16.73 -12.39
N MET A 329 -11.88 -17.41 -12.76
CA MET A 329 -10.81 -16.80 -13.55
C MET A 329 -11.26 -16.46 -14.98
N ASP A 330 -12.09 -17.30 -15.62
CA ASP A 330 -12.70 -16.99 -16.91
C ASP A 330 -13.56 -15.72 -16.84
N LYS A 331 -14.38 -15.57 -15.79
CA LYS A 331 -15.22 -14.37 -15.60
C LYS A 331 -14.37 -13.13 -15.38
N LEU A 332 -13.34 -13.22 -14.53
CA LEU A 332 -12.40 -12.12 -14.34
C LEU A 332 -11.70 -11.76 -15.65
N ALA A 333 -11.20 -12.74 -16.41
CA ALA A 333 -10.54 -12.50 -17.69
C ALA A 333 -11.45 -11.85 -18.75
N GLN A 334 -12.75 -12.18 -18.75
CA GLN A 334 -13.76 -11.55 -19.60
C GLN A 334 -14.00 -10.09 -19.19
N ASP A 335 -14.15 -9.81 -17.90
CA ASP A 335 -14.36 -8.45 -17.40
C ASP A 335 -13.20 -7.51 -17.70
N TYR A 336 -11.98 -8.04 -17.73
CA TYR A 336 -10.78 -7.27 -18.04
C TYR A 336 -10.57 -7.04 -19.55
N ASN A 337 -11.02 -7.97 -20.41
CA ASN A 337 -10.90 -7.85 -21.86
C ASN A 337 -12.17 -7.29 -22.49
N THR A 338 -12.27 -5.96 -22.54
CA THR A 338 -13.43 -5.24 -23.11
C THR A 338 -13.74 -5.56 -24.58
N ASN A 339 -12.87 -6.28 -25.31
CA ASN A 339 -13.02 -6.56 -26.75
C ASN A 339 -12.84 -8.03 -27.19
N LYS A 340 -12.80 -9.05 -26.31
CA LYS A 340 -12.74 -10.47 -26.73
C LYS A 340 -13.47 -11.43 -25.78
N THR A 341 -13.88 -12.58 -26.32
CA THR A 341 -14.34 -13.79 -25.61
C THR A 341 -13.20 -14.39 -24.75
N GLY A 342 -12.72 -13.65 -23.76
CA GLY A 342 -11.54 -13.95 -22.94
C GLY A 342 -11.75 -15.18 -22.06
N LYS A 343 -11.78 -16.37 -22.67
CA LYS A 343 -11.58 -17.63 -21.95
C LYS A 343 -10.09 -17.86 -21.78
N ILE A 344 -9.70 -18.25 -20.58
CA ILE A 344 -8.33 -18.70 -20.32
C ILE A 344 -8.08 -19.96 -21.16
N THR A 345 -6.88 -20.10 -21.73
CA THR A 345 -6.53 -21.32 -22.45
C THR A 345 -6.38 -22.48 -21.47
N GLU A 346 -6.40 -23.72 -21.97
CA GLU A 346 -6.25 -24.91 -21.14
C GLU A 346 -4.96 -24.87 -20.29
N ASP A 347 -3.87 -24.33 -20.82
CA ASP A 347 -2.59 -24.18 -20.09
C ASP A 347 -2.57 -23.00 -19.12
N GLN A 348 -3.53 -22.08 -19.21
CA GLN A 348 -3.68 -20.96 -18.28
C GLN A 348 -4.65 -21.27 -17.15
N LYS A 349 -5.27 -22.45 -17.14
CA LYS A 349 -6.24 -22.83 -16.12
C LYS A 349 -5.57 -22.91 -14.74
N PRO A 350 -6.03 -22.14 -13.75
CA PRO A 350 -5.48 -22.19 -12.39
C PRO A 350 -5.62 -23.59 -11.77
N SER A 351 -6.65 -24.37 -12.13
CA SER A 351 -6.86 -25.74 -11.62
C SER A 351 -5.74 -26.74 -11.98
N LYS A 352 -4.89 -26.43 -12.96
CA LYS A 352 -3.68 -27.20 -13.26
C LYS A 352 -2.59 -27.02 -12.22
N TYR A 353 -2.55 -25.84 -11.60
CA TYR A 353 -1.52 -25.41 -10.67
C TYR A 353 -2.01 -25.34 -9.23
N ILE A 354 -3.32 -25.40 -9.00
CA ILE A 354 -3.93 -25.33 -7.67
C ILE A 354 -4.69 -26.63 -7.42
N ASP A 355 -4.22 -27.40 -6.44
CA ASP A 355 -4.82 -28.68 -6.06
C ASP A 355 -5.94 -28.49 -5.04
N ASP A 356 -5.65 -27.71 -4.00
CA ASP A 356 -6.59 -27.44 -2.91
C ASP A 356 -6.64 -25.94 -2.63
N PHE A 357 -7.84 -25.38 -2.49
CA PHE A 357 -8.02 -23.99 -2.08
C PHE A 357 -9.22 -23.89 -1.15
N ASN A 358 -8.97 -23.51 0.10
CA ASN A 358 -9.97 -23.40 1.15
C ASN A 358 -9.90 -22.03 1.81
N ILE A 359 -11.07 -21.51 2.19
CA ILE A 359 -11.21 -20.24 2.88
C ILE A 359 -12.10 -20.45 4.10
N ASP A 360 -11.58 -20.13 5.27
CA ASP A 360 -12.36 -19.97 6.49
C ASP A 360 -12.44 -18.49 6.88
N ALA A 361 -13.64 -17.96 7.14
CA ALA A 361 -13.84 -16.59 7.58
C ALA A 361 -14.75 -16.53 8.81
N TRP A 362 -14.43 -15.69 9.78
CA TRP A 362 -15.17 -15.53 11.02
C TRP A 362 -15.68 -14.11 11.16
N PHE A 363 -16.99 -13.97 11.26
CA PHE A 363 -17.69 -12.69 11.39
C PHE A 363 -18.32 -12.56 12.76
N ASP A 364 -18.16 -11.43 13.41
CA ASP A 364 -18.79 -11.14 14.71
C ASP A 364 -20.32 -11.24 14.61
N LYS A 365 -21.00 -11.89 15.57
CA LYS A 365 -22.46 -12.04 15.51
C LYS A 365 -23.24 -10.76 15.75
N ASN A 366 -22.65 -9.80 16.46
CA ASN A 366 -23.28 -8.56 16.88
C ASN A 366 -22.95 -7.42 15.91
N GLU A 367 -21.67 -7.27 15.59
CA GLU A 367 -21.16 -6.14 14.81
C GLU A 367 -20.89 -6.51 13.34
N TYR A 368 -20.89 -7.80 12.99
CA TYR A 368 -20.60 -8.34 11.66
C TYR A 368 -19.22 -8.01 11.10
N TYR A 369 -18.30 -7.43 11.90
CA TYR A 369 -16.92 -7.25 11.48
C TYR A 369 -16.23 -8.59 11.22
N LEU A 370 -15.39 -8.61 10.17
CA LEU A 370 -14.51 -9.74 9.90
C LEU A 370 -13.42 -9.78 10.98
N ARG A 371 -13.47 -10.77 11.86
CA ARG A 371 -12.50 -10.96 12.96
C ARG A 371 -11.27 -11.73 12.48
N GLN A 372 -11.47 -12.71 11.60
CA GLN A 372 -10.39 -13.57 11.10
C GLN A 372 -10.74 -14.11 9.72
N ILE A 373 -9.76 -14.23 8.84
CA ILE A 373 -9.81 -15.03 7.62
C ILE A 373 -8.56 -15.90 7.55
N VAL A 374 -8.73 -17.17 7.17
CA VAL A 374 -7.68 -18.15 6.94
C VAL A 374 -7.85 -18.68 5.52
N VAL A 375 -6.83 -18.51 4.69
CA VAL A 375 -6.75 -19.04 3.34
C VAL A 375 -5.70 -20.14 3.33
N MET A 376 -6.10 -21.34 2.90
CA MET A 376 -5.21 -22.48 2.73
C MET A 376 -5.17 -22.83 1.24
N LEU A 377 -3.97 -22.85 0.68
CA LEU A 377 -3.74 -23.07 -0.74
C LEU A 377 -2.64 -24.10 -0.91
N LYS A 378 -2.91 -25.14 -1.70
CA LYS A 378 -1.91 -26.10 -2.15
C LYS A 378 -1.71 -25.93 -3.65
N ALA A 379 -0.51 -25.52 -4.05
CA ALA A 379 -0.19 -25.21 -5.43
C ALA A 379 1.04 -25.97 -5.92
N ARG A 380 1.08 -26.27 -7.21
CA ARG A 380 2.22 -26.89 -7.90
C ARG A 380 2.89 -25.86 -8.78
N ALA A 381 4.22 -25.77 -8.70
CA ALA A 381 4.99 -24.96 -9.63
C ALA A 381 4.79 -25.47 -11.07
N PRO A 382 4.64 -24.57 -12.05
CA PRO A 382 4.61 -24.97 -13.44
C PRO A 382 5.96 -25.60 -13.81
N LYS A 383 5.92 -26.62 -14.69
CA LYS A 383 7.12 -27.05 -15.41
C LYS A 383 7.61 -25.90 -16.26
N THR A 384 8.66 -25.21 -15.83
CA THR A 384 9.33 -24.25 -16.70
C THR A 384 9.94 -25.02 -17.87
N GLN A 385 9.56 -24.65 -19.10
CA GLN A 385 10.38 -25.01 -20.25
C GLN A 385 11.68 -24.21 -20.11
N SER A 386 12.68 -24.85 -19.52
CA SER A 386 14.08 -24.45 -19.39
C SER A 386 14.46 -23.26 -20.30
N MET A 387 14.43 -22.04 -19.76
CA MET A 387 15.21 -20.94 -20.35
C MET A 387 16.66 -21.21 -19.99
N SER A 388 17.40 -21.79 -20.93
CA SER A 388 18.76 -22.32 -20.81
C SER A 388 19.88 -21.28 -20.54
N ILE A 389 19.55 -20.09 -20.05
CA ILE A 389 20.53 -18.99 -19.95
C ILE A 389 21.19 -18.95 -18.56
N ILE A 390 20.61 -19.57 -17.52
CA ILE A 390 21.21 -19.59 -16.17
C ILE A 390 21.05 -20.97 -15.53
N ASP A 391 21.88 -21.91 -15.98
CA ASP A 391 21.85 -23.33 -15.59
C ASP A 391 22.18 -23.62 -14.12
N SER A 392 22.64 -22.61 -13.36
CA SER A 392 23.10 -22.68 -11.98
C SER A 392 22.18 -22.00 -10.94
N THR A 393 20.96 -21.62 -11.30
CA THR A 393 20.05 -20.97 -10.33
C THR A 393 19.36 -21.99 -9.41
N PRO A 394 19.21 -21.68 -8.11
CA PRO A 394 18.48 -22.52 -7.15
C PRO A 394 16.98 -22.66 -7.46
N LEU A 395 16.49 -22.01 -8.52
CA LEU A 395 15.11 -22.06 -9.00
C LEU A 395 14.77 -23.39 -9.69
N LYS A 396 15.76 -24.14 -10.22
CA LYS A 396 15.52 -25.47 -10.82
C LYS A 396 14.93 -26.48 -9.85
N ASP A 397 15.34 -26.40 -8.57
CA ASP A 397 14.84 -27.29 -7.51
C ASP A 397 13.37 -27.03 -7.15
N LEU A 398 12.76 -25.97 -7.71
CA LEU A 398 11.35 -25.63 -7.52
C LEU A 398 10.44 -26.18 -8.62
N GLU A 399 10.99 -26.76 -9.70
CA GLU A 399 10.17 -27.33 -10.78
C GLU A 399 9.34 -28.51 -10.29
N ASP A 400 8.06 -28.55 -10.65
CA ASP A 400 7.09 -29.58 -10.21
C ASP A 400 6.88 -29.69 -8.68
N ASP A 401 7.48 -28.79 -7.90
CA ASP A 401 7.35 -28.84 -6.44
C ASP A 401 5.95 -28.39 -6.00
N THR A 402 5.50 -28.94 -4.87
CA THR A 402 4.20 -28.64 -4.29
C THR A 402 4.36 -27.76 -3.07
N PHE A 403 3.74 -26.60 -3.12
CA PHE A 403 3.75 -25.56 -2.11
C PHE A 403 2.45 -25.58 -1.32
N ASP A 404 2.57 -25.72 -0.01
CA ASP A 404 1.48 -25.48 0.92
C ASP A 404 1.61 -24.05 1.44
N PHE A 405 0.59 -23.23 1.22
CA PHE A 405 0.47 -21.86 1.70
C PHE A 405 -0.68 -21.76 2.71
N VAL A 406 -0.40 -21.10 3.84
CA VAL A 406 -1.42 -20.72 4.82
C VAL A 406 -1.31 -19.22 5.08
N ILE A 407 -2.36 -18.49 4.77
CA ILE A 407 -2.47 -17.06 5.00
C ILE A 407 -3.52 -16.84 6.08
N VAL A 408 -3.20 -16.08 7.12
CA VAL A 408 -4.11 -15.72 8.20
C VAL A 408 -4.12 -14.21 8.32
N LEU A 409 -5.30 -13.61 8.36
CA LEU A 409 -5.50 -12.20 8.70
C LEU A 409 -6.50 -12.13 9.84
N LYS A 410 -6.09 -11.55 10.97
CA LYS A 410 -6.95 -11.23 12.10
C LYS A 410 -7.12 -9.72 12.19
N GLN A 411 -8.33 -9.29 12.53
CA GLN A 411 -8.65 -7.89 12.76
C GLN A 411 -9.29 -7.71 14.14
N ALA A 412 -8.90 -6.65 14.82
CA ALA A 412 -9.37 -6.32 16.16
C ALA A 412 -9.45 -4.80 16.35
N ASP A 413 -9.90 -4.39 17.55
CA ASP A 413 -9.91 -2.99 17.98
C ASP A 413 -10.58 -2.02 16.98
N PHE A 414 -11.66 -2.50 16.35
CA PHE A 414 -12.45 -1.77 15.37
C PHE A 414 -12.88 -0.41 15.91
N ASN A 415 -12.55 0.65 15.16
CA ASN A 415 -12.85 2.05 15.46
C ASN A 415 -12.28 2.58 16.79
N LYS A 416 -11.43 1.81 17.50
CA LYS A 416 -10.75 2.31 18.69
C LYS A 416 -9.60 3.25 18.29
N PRO A 417 -9.44 4.39 18.97
CA PRO A 417 -8.33 5.30 18.71
C PRO A 417 -7.01 4.64 19.14
N PHE A 418 -5.94 4.92 18.41
CA PHE A 418 -4.57 4.65 18.84
C PHE A 418 -3.68 5.84 18.49
N THR A 419 -2.51 5.89 19.09
CA THR A 419 -1.54 6.97 18.89
C THR A 419 -0.27 6.42 18.28
N VAL A 420 0.27 7.13 17.29
CA VAL A 420 1.61 6.87 16.75
C VAL A 420 2.58 7.82 17.46
N GLU A 421 3.47 7.24 18.26
CA GLU A 421 4.57 7.98 18.88
C GLU A 421 5.66 8.26 17.84
N ILE A 422 6.05 9.52 17.72
CA ILE A 422 7.16 9.92 16.85
C ILE A 422 8.47 9.56 17.58
N PRO A 423 9.39 8.82 16.96
CA PRO A 423 10.70 8.59 17.55
C PRO A 423 11.42 9.90 17.87
N SER A 424 11.92 10.05 19.11
CA SER A 424 12.61 11.27 19.54
C SER A 424 14.00 11.45 18.90
N GLN A 425 14.59 10.34 18.44
CA GLN A 425 15.84 10.31 17.69
C GLN A 425 15.59 9.56 16.40
N SER A 426 15.71 10.25 15.27
CA SER A 426 15.63 9.66 13.94
C SER A 426 16.57 10.36 12.97
N GLU A 427 17.19 9.59 12.08
CA GLU A 427 18.07 10.10 11.02
C GLU A 427 17.29 10.21 9.70
N LYS A 428 17.62 11.21 8.87
CA LYS A 428 16.97 11.38 7.58
C LYS A 428 17.45 10.30 6.60
N LEU A 429 16.55 9.74 5.80
CA LEU A 429 16.88 8.68 4.85
C LEU A 429 18.04 9.05 3.92
N GLU A 430 18.07 10.28 3.40
CA GLU A 430 19.12 10.71 2.48
C GLU A 430 20.50 10.75 3.13
N ASP A 431 20.57 11.13 4.41
CA ASP A 431 21.83 11.18 5.16
C ASP A 431 22.35 9.75 5.42
N VAL A 432 21.44 8.83 5.75
CA VAL A 432 21.76 7.41 5.94
C VAL A 432 22.24 6.76 4.65
N VAL A 433 21.55 7.00 3.53
CA VAL A 433 21.94 6.47 2.21
C VAL A 433 23.31 7.01 1.79
N SER A 434 23.56 8.31 2.01
CA SER A 434 24.87 8.92 1.75
C SER A 434 25.97 8.25 2.56
N ALA A 435 25.79 8.13 3.88
CA ALA A 435 26.75 7.46 4.77
C ALA A 435 26.98 5.98 4.39
N PHE A 436 25.94 5.29 3.95
CA PHE A 436 26.02 3.91 3.47
C PHE A 436 26.82 3.80 2.16
N MET A 437 26.58 4.69 1.20
CA MET A 437 27.29 4.73 -0.08
C MET A 437 28.78 5.06 0.09
N GLU A 438 29.11 5.93 1.05
CA GLU A 438 30.49 6.24 1.44
C GLU A 438 31.16 5.04 2.11
N SER A 439 30.53 4.45 3.13
CA SER A 439 31.11 3.34 3.89
C SER A 439 31.31 2.09 3.04
N SER A 440 30.33 1.74 2.18
CA SER A 440 30.40 0.55 1.30
C SER A 440 31.55 0.61 0.29
N GLY A 441 32.16 1.78 0.06
CA GLY A 441 33.20 1.93 -0.96
C GLY A 441 32.66 1.88 -2.39
N LEU A 442 31.35 1.78 -2.59
CA LEU A 442 30.73 1.85 -3.92
C LEU A 442 31.06 3.17 -4.62
N LEU A 443 31.06 4.28 -3.87
CA LEU A 443 31.49 5.58 -4.40
C LEU A 443 32.98 5.58 -4.76
N SER A 444 33.83 4.91 -3.99
CA SER A 444 35.27 4.80 -4.32
C SER A 444 35.50 3.92 -5.55
N GLY A 445 34.77 2.82 -5.72
CA GLY A 445 34.83 1.97 -6.91
C GLY A 445 34.37 2.70 -8.17
N GLN A 446 33.28 3.46 -8.07
CA GLN A 446 32.79 4.29 -9.18
C GLN A 446 33.77 5.42 -9.52
N LYS A 447 34.31 6.13 -8.51
CA LYS A 447 35.35 7.15 -8.73
C LYS A 447 36.61 6.57 -9.38
N ASN A 448 37.06 5.39 -8.93
CA ASN A 448 38.19 4.68 -9.52
C ASN A 448 37.93 4.28 -10.99
N ALA A 449 36.72 3.80 -11.30
CA ALA A 449 36.34 3.43 -12.66
C ALA A 449 36.28 4.66 -13.59
N ILE A 450 35.68 5.76 -13.13
CA ILE A 450 35.63 7.03 -13.87
C ILE A 450 37.05 7.55 -14.12
N TYR A 451 37.89 7.61 -13.07
CA TYR A 451 39.27 8.09 -13.19
C TYR A 451 40.12 7.20 -14.12
N SER A 452 39.95 5.87 -14.05
CA SER A 452 40.65 4.93 -14.95
C SER A 452 40.26 5.14 -16.41
N SER A 453 38.97 5.41 -16.68
CA SER A 453 38.51 5.76 -18.04
C SER A 453 39.13 7.06 -18.52
N VAL A 454 39.08 8.11 -17.70
CA VAL A 454 39.66 9.43 -18.01
C VAL A 454 41.17 9.33 -18.28
N LYS A 455 41.90 8.54 -17.47
CA LYS A 455 43.33 8.30 -17.67
C LYS A 455 43.61 7.58 -18.99
N SER A 456 42.80 6.58 -19.34
CA SER A 456 42.89 5.89 -20.65
C SER A 456 42.67 6.86 -21.82
N ASP A 457 41.70 7.76 -21.69
CA ASP A 457 41.40 8.78 -22.70
C ASP A 457 42.52 9.82 -22.85
N ILE A 458 43.17 10.23 -21.76
CA ILE A 458 44.37 11.08 -21.80
C ILE A 458 45.52 10.38 -22.56
N ASN A 459 45.74 9.10 -22.30
CA ASN A 459 46.78 8.32 -23.00
C ASN A 459 46.47 8.16 -24.51
N GLN A 460 45.18 8.06 -24.88
CA GLN A 460 44.79 8.07 -26.30
C GLN A 460 45.07 9.42 -26.95
N LEU A 461 44.80 10.53 -26.25
CA LEU A 461 45.09 11.89 -26.71
C LEU A 461 46.59 12.15 -26.85
N GLU A 462 47.40 11.59 -25.97
CA GLU A 462 48.86 11.63 -26.09
C GLU A 462 49.31 11.02 -27.41
N ASN A 463 48.85 9.80 -27.70
CA ASN A 463 49.18 9.09 -28.94
C ASN A 463 48.69 9.86 -30.18
N ALA A 464 47.48 10.42 -30.14
CA ALA A 464 46.95 11.26 -31.21
C ALA A 464 47.79 12.53 -31.43
N THR A 465 48.25 13.16 -30.35
CA THR A 465 49.11 14.35 -30.40
C THR A 465 50.47 14.04 -31.01
N LEU A 466 51.07 12.91 -30.65
CA LEU A 466 52.35 12.46 -31.23
C LEU A 466 52.22 12.14 -32.73
N ARG A 467 51.14 11.48 -33.15
CA ARG A 467 50.86 11.24 -34.58
C ARG A 467 50.65 12.53 -35.35
N TYR A 468 49.82 13.44 -34.81
CA TYR A 468 49.62 14.78 -35.38
C TYR A 468 50.96 15.49 -35.59
N TYR A 469 51.81 15.51 -34.55
CA TYR A 469 53.13 16.14 -34.62
C TYR A 469 54.01 15.49 -35.68
N THR A 470 54.04 14.16 -35.76
CA THR A 470 54.85 13.41 -36.74
C THR A 470 54.45 13.76 -38.17
N VAL A 471 53.16 13.97 -38.43
CA VAL A 471 52.64 14.27 -39.77
C VAL A 471 52.76 15.76 -40.11
N LYS A 472 52.46 16.65 -39.17
CA LYS A 472 52.34 18.10 -39.40
C LYS A 472 53.60 18.88 -39.04
N MET A 473 54.53 18.28 -38.31
CA MET A 473 55.75 18.90 -37.76
C MET A 473 55.47 20.14 -36.88
N VAL A 474 54.23 20.25 -36.39
CA VAL A 474 53.76 21.28 -35.46
C VAL A 474 52.87 20.63 -34.42
N LEU A 475 52.91 21.14 -33.19
CA LEU A 475 52.05 20.65 -32.11
C LEU A 475 50.62 21.19 -32.29
N PRO A 476 49.57 20.40 -32.00
CA PRO A 476 48.19 20.86 -32.05
C PRO A 476 47.99 21.98 -31.02
N LYS A 477 47.05 22.90 -31.26
CA LYS A 477 46.66 23.98 -30.34
C LYS A 477 45.38 23.67 -29.57
N SER A 478 44.57 22.75 -30.10
CA SER A 478 43.26 22.39 -29.56
C SER A 478 42.93 20.93 -29.82
N LEU A 479 41.87 20.42 -29.19
CA LEU A 479 41.29 19.11 -29.53
C LEU A 479 40.67 19.11 -30.94
N ASP A 480 40.18 20.25 -31.42
CA ASP A 480 39.60 20.37 -32.75
C ASP A 480 40.67 20.19 -33.83
N ASP A 481 41.89 20.67 -33.61
CA ASP A 481 43.02 20.46 -34.53
C ASP A 481 43.28 18.96 -34.77
N LEU A 482 43.19 18.15 -33.70
CA LEU A 482 43.32 16.69 -33.77
C LEU A 482 42.15 16.05 -34.52
N ALA A 483 40.93 16.55 -34.29
CA ALA A 483 39.72 16.03 -34.94
C ALA A 483 39.67 16.38 -36.44
N GLU A 484 40.08 17.59 -36.82
CA GLU A 484 40.16 18.03 -38.22
C GLU A 484 41.24 17.28 -39.01
N ALA A 485 42.34 16.91 -38.34
CA ALA A 485 43.37 16.05 -38.92
C ALA A 485 42.98 14.57 -38.99
N GLY A 486 41.84 14.18 -38.41
CA GLY A 486 41.37 12.79 -38.37
C GLY A 486 42.10 11.90 -37.35
N GLU A 487 42.86 12.49 -36.43
CA GLU A 487 43.59 11.75 -35.39
C GLU A 487 42.67 11.27 -34.26
N ILE A 488 41.52 11.94 -34.09
CA ILE A 488 40.40 11.56 -33.22
C ILE A 488 39.06 11.83 -33.93
N MET A 489 37.97 11.22 -33.45
CA MET A 489 36.63 11.51 -33.97
C MET A 489 36.09 12.83 -33.36
N LYS A 490 35.29 13.60 -34.14
CA LYS A 490 34.63 14.81 -33.63
C LYS A 490 33.73 14.55 -32.40
N THR A 491 33.08 13.39 -32.37
CA THR A 491 32.28 12.94 -31.20
C THR A 491 33.13 12.75 -29.95
N SER A 492 34.40 12.36 -30.10
CA SER A 492 35.35 12.24 -28.99
C SER A 492 35.65 13.60 -28.34
N VAL A 493 35.67 14.70 -29.10
CA VAL A 493 35.88 16.05 -28.55
C VAL A 493 34.77 16.43 -27.57
N THR A 494 33.52 16.17 -27.94
CA THR A 494 32.37 16.43 -27.04
C THR A 494 32.46 15.58 -25.78
N ARG A 495 32.81 14.31 -25.91
CA ARG A 495 33.02 13.42 -24.77
C ARG A 495 34.13 13.92 -23.85
N PHE A 496 35.30 14.26 -24.39
CA PHE A 496 36.44 14.78 -23.61
C PHE A 496 36.09 16.07 -22.86
N ASN A 497 35.35 16.99 -23.48
CA ASN A 497 34.89 18.20 -22.78
C ASN A 497 33.93 17.87 -21.62
N ASN A 498 33.03 16.91 -21.80
CA ASN A 498 32.11 16.46 -20.75
C ASN A 498 32.86 15.77 -19.59
N GLU A 499 33.92 15.03 -19.91
CA GLU A 499 34.84 14.38 -18.95
C GLU A 499 35.90 15.33 -18.39
N GLN A 500 35.81 16.62 -18.72
CA GLN A 500 36.74 17.66 -18.29
C GLN A 500 38.21 17.33 -18.60
N ILE A 501 38.45 16.77 -19.79
CA ILE A 501 39.77 16.54 -20.37
C ILE A 501 40.08 17.67 -21.34
N TYR A 502 41.26 18.27 -21.18
CA TYR A 502 41.66 19.46 -21.91
C TYR A 502 43.05 19.27 -22.53
N LEU A 503 43.26 19.97 -23.65
CA LEU A 503 44.55 20.08 -24.33
C LEU A 503 44.92 21.56 -24.40
N LYS A 504 46.11 21.91 -23.95
CA LYS A 504 46.63 23.28 -24.00
C LYS A 504 48.08 23.31 -24.47
N THR A 505 48.38 24.22 -25.38
CA THR A 505 49.74 24.37 -25.93
C THR A 505 50.41 25.57 -25.29
N ILE A 506 51.60 25.35 -24.73
CA ILE A 506 52.34 26.33 -23.91
C ILE A 506 53.75 26.56 -24.47
N GLN A 507 54.45 27.57 -23.92
CA GLN A 507 55.82 27.93 -24.30
C GLN A 507 55.99 28.19 -25.80
N ASN A 508 55.12 29.02 -26.38
CA ASN A 508 55.13 29.38 -27.81
C ASN A 508 55.05 28.19 -28.79
N GLY A 509 54.36 27.11 -28.41
CA GLY A 509 54.20 25.93 -29.29
C GLY A 509 55.31 24.90 -29.15
N GLU A 510 56.09 24.95 -28.07
CA GLU A 510 57.13 23.96 -27.78
C GLU A 510 56.61 22.76 -26.98
N LYS A 511 55.50 22.92 -26.25
CA LYS A 511 54.90 21.84 -25.46
C LYS A 511 53.38 21.83 -25.55
N VAL A 512 52.80 20.63 -25.50
CA VAL A 512 51.37 20.38 -25.31
C VAL A 512 51.16 19.75 -23.94
N PHE A 513 50.17 20.25 -23.22
CA PHE A 513 49.75 19.79 -21.92
C PHE A 513 48.34 19.20 -22.05
N ILE A 514 48.21 17.90 -21.79
CA ILE A 514 46.93 17.18 -21.78
C ILE A 514 46.60 16.88 -20.33
N TYR A 515 45.45 17.30 -19.84
CA TYR A 515 45.12 17.20 -18.41
C TYR A 515 43.63 16.98 -18.17
N THR A 516 43.30 16.47 -16.98
CA THR A 516 41.91 16.37 -16.51
C THR A 516 41.67 17.17 -15.23
N LEU A 517 40.44 17.64 -15.06
CA LEU A 517 39.92 18.14 -13.77
C LEU A 517 39.18 17.05 -12.97
N THR A 518 39.24 15.80 -13.41
CA THR A 518 38.78 14.64 -12.62
C THR A 518 39.87 14.25 -11.62
N GLU A 519 39.50 14.16 -10.35
CA GLU A 519 40.42 13.82 -9.26
C GLU A 519 40.74 12.32 -9.20
N ASP A 520 42.01 11.99 -8.97
CA ASP A 520 42.52 10.67 -8.60
C ASP A 520 42.13 10.40 -7.13
N PRO A 521 41.20 9.47 -6.88
CA PRO A 521 40.77 9.17 -5.53
C PRO A 521 41.88 8.58 -4.64
N ASN A 522 43.02 8.18 -5.21
CA ASN A 522 44.15 7.60 -4.47
C ASN A 522 45.29 8.59 -4.21
N ASN A 523 45.25 9.81 -4.75
CA ASN A 523 46.35 10.78 -4.62
C ASN A 523 45.87 12.17 -4.14
N ILE A 524 45.74 12.32 -2.83
CA ILE A 524 45.14 13.51 -2.19
C ILE A 524 45.99 14.78 -2.40
N THR A 525 47.31 14.65 -2.48
CA THR A 525 48.22 15.81 -2.59
C THR A 525 48.35 16.35 -4.02
N SER A 526 48.10 15.51 -5.02
CA SER A 526 48.20 15.89 -6.43
C SER A 526 47.17 15.09 -7.23
N PRO A 527 45.88 15.43 -7.09
CA PRO A 527 44.81 14.56 -7.57
C PRO A 527 44.60 14.63 -9.08
N PHE A 528 45.24 15.54 -9.81
CA PHE A 528 44.95 15.68 -11.24
C PHE A 528 46.05 15.08 -12.11
N PHE A 529 45.65 14.24 -13.07
CA PHE A 529 46.57 13.60 -14.01
C PHE A 529 46.82 14.48 -15.23
N SER A 530 48.06 14.44 -15.73
CA SER A 530 48.40 15.09 -16.99
C SER A 530 49.60 14.44 -17.70
N ILE A 531 49.69 14.73 -18.99
CA ILE A 531 50.81 14.38 -19.85
C ILE A 531 51.32 15.65 -20.53
N THR A 532 52.63 15.89 -20.43
CA THR A 532 53.30 16.96 -21.18
C THR A 532 54.07 16.36 -22.34
N ILE A 533 53.79 16.80 -23.56
CA ILE A 533 54.49 16.38 -24.78
C ILE A 533 55.32 17.55 -25.29
N SER A 534 56.60 17.33 -25.54
CA SER A 534 57.48 18.36 -26.08
C SER A 534 57.69 18.18 -27.59
N LYS A 535 58.14 19.25 -28.26
CA LYS A 535 58.39 19.26 -29.71
C LYS A 535 59.45 18.25 -30.16
N ASN A 536 60.28 17.69 -29.28
CA ASN A 536 61.18 16.61 -29.66
C ASN A 536 60.52 15.22 -29.67
N GLY A 537 59.21 15.14 -29.37
CA GLY A 537 58.43 13.90 -29.29
C GLY A 537 58.50 13.20 -27.93
N SER A 538 59.20 13.75 -26.94
CA SER A 538 59.19 13.21 -25.57
C SER A 538 57.90 13.54 -24.85
N SER A 539 57.39 12.58 -24.08
CA SER A 539 56.26 12.78 -23.17
C SER A 539 56.68 12.54 -21.72
N ILE A 540 56.03 13.25 -20.80
CA ILE A 540 56.24 13.12 -19.35
C ILE A 540 54.86 13.09 -18.69
N GLU A 541 54.56 11.97 -18.03
CA GLU A 541 53.39 11.83 -17.16
C GLU A 541 53.67 12.46 -15.80
N LYS A 542 52.73 13.25 -15.30
CA LYS A 542 52.83 13.83 -13.95
C LYS A 542 51.46 14.13 -13.35
N ASN A 543 51.36 13.91 -12.04
CA ASN A 543 50.24 14.33 -11.22
C ASN A 543 50.46 15.74 -10.67
N TYR A 544 49.40 16.54 -10.60
CA TYR A 544 49.43 17.94 -10.19
C TYR A 544 48.40 18.24 -9.10
N SER A 545 48.75 19.17 -8.23
CA SER A 545 47.81 19.83 -7.31
C SER A 545 46.86 20.77 -8.07
N LYS A 546 45.75 21.14 -7.43
CA LYS A 546 44.79 22.11 -8.01
C LYS A 546 45.46 23.43 -8.37
N SER A 547 46.29 23.95 -7.47
CA SER A 547 47.03 25.20 -7.66
C SER A 547 47.98 25.14 -8.86
N GLU A 548 48.65 24.02 -9.09
CA GLU A 548 49.54 23.89 -10.25
C GLU A 548 48.76 23.82 -11.56
N ILE A 549 47.65 23.09 -11.61
CA ILE A 549 46.76 23.08 -12.77
C ILE A 549 46.22 24.48 -13.05
N ASP A 550 45.77 25.21 -12.04
CA ASP A 550 45.22 26.55 -12.24
C ASP A 550 46.29 27.53 -12.77
N ILE A 551 47.56 27.35 -12.40
CA ILE A 551 48.70 28.08 -12.97
C ILE A 551 48.88 27.72 -14.45
N ILE A 552 48.79 26.44 -14.82
CA ILE A 552 48.89 25.99 -16.21
C ILE A 552 47.70 26.48 -17.05
N ILE A 553 46.51 26.56 -16.48
CA ILE A 553 45.32 27.09 -17.15
C ILE A 553 45.46 28.60 -17.41
N LYS A 554 46.06 29.36 -16.48
CA LYS A 554 46.21 30.81 -16.60
C LYS A 554 47.33 31.25 -17.55
N ASN A 555 48.42 30.48 -17.64
CA ASN A 555 49.57 30.76 -18.53
C ASN A 555 49.43 29.99 -19.83
#